data_AF-A0AAW9EDN5-F1
#
_entry.id   AF-A0AAW9EDN5-F1
#
_cell.length_a   1.000
_cell.length_b   1.000
_cell.length_c   1.000
_cell.angle_alpha   90.00
_cell.angle_beta   90.00
_cell.angle_gamma   90.00
#
_symmetry.space_group_name_H-M   'P 1'
#
loop_
_entity.id
_entity.type
_entity.pdbx_description
1 polymer ?
#
loop_
_entity_poly.entity_id
_entity_poly.type
_entity_poly.pdbx_seq_one_letter_code
_entity_poly.pdbx_strand_id
1 'polypeptide(L)'
;ATPDTITTPFIITPPISRVDAKSGQTLRIKLGSSAGLAKDKETLWWLNLLEIPPVVANQKNEGQNVLQLAIRSRFKFIYRPA
;
A
#
# COMPACT_ATOMS: atom_id res chain seq x y z
N ALA A 1 3.48 -10.78 -4.91
CA ALA A 1 2.05 -10.74 -5.30
C ALA A 1 1.61 -9.30 -5.38
N THR A 2 0.81 -8.97 -6.38
CA THR A 2 0.16 -7.67 -6.53
C THR A 2 -1.15 -7.65 -5.71
N PRO A 3 -1.69 -6.46 -5.32
CA PRO A 3 -2.88 -6.39 -4.47
C PRO A 3 -4.10 -7.15 -4.99
N ASP A 4 -4.21 -7.32 -6.31
CA ASP A 4 -5.30 -8.00 -7.02
C ASP A 4 -5.22 -9.54 -6.96
N THR A 5 -4.03 -10.11 -6.71
CA THR A 5 -3.81 -11.57 -6.71
C THR A 5 -3.56 -12.16 -5.33
N ILE A 6 -3.40 -11.31 -4.31
CA ILE A 6 -3.09 -11.75 -2.96
C ILE A 6 -4.37 -11.96 -2.14
N THR A 7 -4.54 -13.18 -1.61
CA THR A 7 -5.60 -13.46 -0.63
C THR A 7 -5.05 -13.21 0.76
N THR A 8 -5.61 -12.23 1.46
CA THR A 8 -5.26 -11.95 2.86
C THR A 8 -6.53 -11.73 3.68
N PRO A 9 -6.51 -11.99 4.99
CA PRO A 9 -7.66 -11.72 5.85
C PRO A 9 -7.89 -10.22 6.11
N PHE A 10 -7.00 -9.34 5.62
CA PHE A 10 -7.07 -7.90 5.84
C PHE A 10 -7.49 -7.16 4.57
N ILE A 11 -8.38 -6.18 4.74
CA ILE A 11 -8.89 -5.34 3.66
C ILE A 11 -8.44 -3.90 3.92
N ILE A 12 -7.83 -3.28 2.91
CA ILE A 12 -7.37 -1.89 2.95
C ILE A 12 -8.37 -1.01 2.19
N THR A 13 -8.74 0.13 2.76
CA THR A 13 -9.66 1.08 2.13
C THR A 13 -9.19 2.54 2.33
N PRO A 14 -9.09 3.35 1.25
CA PRO A 14 -9.19 2.95 -0.16
C PRO A 14 -7.96 2.14 -0.61
N PRO A 15 -8.09 1.23 -1.60
CA PRO A 15 -6.95 0.46 -2.13
C PRO A 15 -6.01 1.31 -3.00
N ILE A 16 -6.51 2.42 -3.54
CA ILE A 16 -5.76 3.42 -4.29
C ILE A 16 -6.32 4.81 -3.95
N SER A 17 -5.44 5.79 -3.77
CA SER A 17 -5.82 7.18 -3.52
C SER A 17 -4.79 8.12 -4.12
N ARG A 18 -5.27 9.27 -4.61
CA ARG A 18 -4.41 10.40 -4.94
C ARG A 18 -4.10 11.19 -3.67
N VAL A 19 -2.83 11.57 -3.50
CA VAL A 19 -2.38 12.43 -2.40
C VAL A 19 -1.75 13.66 -3.04
N ASP A 20 -2.35 14.83 -2.81
CA ASP A 20 -1.83 16.10 -3.30
C ASP A 20 -0.76 16.67 -2.37
N ALA A 21 0.00 17.66 -2.85
CA ALA A 21 1.07 18.28 -2.08
C ALA A 21 0.55 18.83 -0.73
N LYS A 22 1.30 18.56 0.34
CA LYS A 22 0.95 18.94 1.73
C LYS A 22 -0.35 18.32 2.26
N SER A 23 -0.91 17.34 1.55
CA SER A 23 -2.04 16.55 2.05
C SER A 23 -1.55 15.26 2.71
N GLY A 24 -2.39 14.70 3.59
CA GLY A 24 -2.22 13.37 4.14
C GLY A 24 -3.41 12.50 3.77
N GLN A 25 -3.20 11.17 3.79
CA GLN A 25 -4.26 10.21 3.55
C GLN A 25 -4.35 9.22 4.70
N THR A 26 -5.56 9.02 5.21
CA THR A 26 -5.85 7.95 6.16
C THR A 26 -6.27 6.70 5.40
N LEU A 27 -5.57 5.59 5.63
CA LEU A 27 -5.95 4.26 5.18
C LEU A 27 -6.62 3.51 6.32
N ARG A 28 -7.71 2.79 6.03
CA ARG A 28 -8.38 1.91 7.00
C ARG A 28 -8.01 0.47 6.70
N ILE A 29 -7.58 -0.27 7.71
CA ILE A 29 -7.33 -1.71 7.64
C ILE A 29 -8.41 -2.41 8.46
N LYS A 30 -9.17 -3.31 7.85
CA LYS A 30 -10.21 -4.10 8.51
C LYS A 30 -9.88 -5.58 8.40
N LEU A 31 -10.23 -6.35 9.43
CA LEU A 31 -10.20 -7.80 9.38
C LEU A 31 -11.49 -8.28 8.68
N GLY A 32 -11.36 -8.87 7.50
CA GLY A 32 -12.47 -9.42 6.72
C GLY A 32 -12.87 -10.84 7.17
N SER A 33 -11.90 -11.63 7.64
CA SER A 33 -12.14 -12.96 8.21
C SER A 33 -11.08 -13.31 9.23
N SER A 34 -11.47 -13.87 10.36
CA SER A 34 -10.55 -14.45 11.35
C SER A 34 -10.22 -15.93 11.07
N ALA A 35 -10.81 -16.52 10.02
CA ALA A 35 -10.57 -17.91 9.67
C ALA A 35 -9.09 -18.12 9.29
N GLY A 36 -8.46 -19.11 9.92
CA GLY A 36 -7.06 -19.47 9.67
C GLY A 36 -6.03 -18.57 10.38
N LEU A 37 -6.44 -17.58 11.17
CA LEU A 37 -5.53 -16.83 12.03
C LEU A 37 -5.19 -17.61 13.31
N ALA A 38 -3.94 -17.49 13.76
CA ALA A 38 -3.51 -18.03 15.04
C ALA A 38 -4.28 -17.35 16.17
N LYS A 39 -4.60 -18.10 17.23
CA LYS A 39 -5.41 -17.62 18.37
C LYS A 39 -4.57 -17.40 19.64
N ASP A 40 -3.34 -17.87 19.64
CA ASP A 40 -2.46 -17.99 20.79
C ASP A 40 -1.13 -17.24 20.63
N LYS A 41 -0.87 -16.69 19.43
CA LYS A 41 0.38 -16.01 19.12
C LYS A 41 0.19 -14.87 18.13
N GLU A 42 1.12 -13.92 18.18
CA GLU A 42 1.21 -12.87 17.18
C GLU A 42 1.54 -13.45 15.79
N THR A 43 0.92 -12.89 14.76
CA THR A 43 1.18 -13.25 13.37
C THR A 43 1.73 -12.04 12.61
N LEU A 44 2.91 -12.20 12.01
CA LEU A 44 3.54 -11.16 11.19
C LEU A 44 2.98 -11.17 9.76
N TRP A 45 2.51 -10.01 9.34
CA TRP A 45 2.13 -9.67 7.98
C TRP A 45 2.93 -8.45 7.50
N TRP A 46 2.75 -8.10 6.23
CA TRP A 46 3.41 -6.95 5.63
C TRP A 46 2.42 -6.04 4.93
N LEU A 47 2.39 -4.77 5.33
CA LEU A 47 1.71 -3.71 4.60
C LEU A 47 2.63 -3.22 3.49
N ASN A 48 2.17 -3.31 2.25
CA ASN A 48 2.90 -2.81 1.09
C ASN A 48 2.20 -1.55 0.57
N LEU A 49 2.93 -0.45 0.52
CA LEU A 49 2.47 0.82 -0.04
C LEU A 49 3.34 1.15 -1.26
N LEU A 50 2.70 1.32 -2.41
CA LEU A 50 3.35 1.73 -3.65
C LEU A 50 2.97 3.17 -3.96
N GLU A 51 3.96 4.05 -3.97
CA GLU A 51 3.82 5.46 -4.31
C GLU A 51 4.28 5.67 -5.75
N ILE A 52 3.38 6.17 -6.59
CA ILE A 52 3.63 6.41 -8.00
C ILE A 52 3.58 7.93 -8.21
N PRO A 53 4.72 8.58 -8.54
CA PRO A 53 4.70 10.01 -8.83
C PRO A 53 3.95 10.27 -10.13
N PRO A 54 3.31 11.45 -10.27
CA PRO A 54 2.72 11.85 -11.55
C PRO A 54 3.80 11.91 -12.63
N VAL A 55 3.44 11.53 -13.85
CA VAL A 55 4.34 11.68 -15.01
C VAL A 55 4.57 13.18 -15.23
N VAL A 56 5.83 13.59 -15.27
CA VAL A 56 6.23 14.98 -15.56
C VAL A 56 6.10 15.27 -17.06
N ALA A 57 4.87 15.30 -17.56
CA ALA A 57 4.55 15.76 -18.90
C ALA A 57 4.47 17.30 -18.90
N ASN A 58 5.59 17.96 -18.65
CA ASN A 58 5.73 19.40 -18.86
C ASN A 58 6.31 19.61 -20.27
N GLN A 59 5.85 20.63 -21.01
CA GLN A 59 6.41 21.01 -22.33
C GLN A 59 7.95 21.21 -22.31
N LYS A 60 8.54 21.46 -21.13
CA LYS A 60 10.00 21.55 -20.93
C LYS A 60 10.75 20.22 -21.03
N ASN A 61 10.06 19.08 -20.92
CA ASN A 61 10.63 17.74 -20.92
C ASN A 61 10.42 17.00 -22.26
N GLU A 62 9.74 17.61 -23.25
CA GLU A 62 9.62 17.01 -24.58
C GLU A 62 11.01 16.84 -25.21
N GLY A 63 11.37 15.59 -25.49
CA GLY A 63 12.67 15.23 -26.06
C GLY A 63 13.81 14.98 -25.05
N GLN A 64 13.55 14.99 -23.74
CA GLN A 64 14.55 14.67 -22.71
C GLN A 64 14.39 13.26 -22.14
N ASN A 65 15.51 12.61 -21.82
CA ASN A 65 15.52 11.33 -21.11
C ASN A 65 15.19 11.57 -19.62
N VAL A 66 14.06 11.05 -19.16
CA VAL A 66 13.60 11.21 -17.78
C VAL A 66 13.67 9.87 -17.05
N LEU A 67 14.30 9.87 -15.87
CA LEU A 67 14.23 8.75 -14.93
C LEU A 67 13.09 8.99 -13.93
N GLN A 68 12.09 8.11 -13.93
CA GLN A 68 11.01 8.13 -12.96
C GLN A 68 11.20 7.03 -11.92
N LEU A 69 11.14 7.40 -10.64
CA LEU A 69 11.31 6.47 -9.52
C LEU A 69 9.98 6.31 -8.80
N ALA A 70 9.49 5.07 -8.70
CA ALA A 70 8.38 4.71 -7.82
C ALA A 70 8.95 4.11 -6.54
N ILE A 71 8.38 4.49 -5.40
CA ILE A 71 8.85 4.04 -4.08
C ILE A 71 7.88 2.99 -3.56
N ARG A 72 8.40 1.84 -3.13
CA ARG A 72 7.61 0.84 -2.41
C ARG A 72 8.07 0.76 -0.95
N SER A 73 7.20 1.21 -0.06
CA SER A 73 7.40 1.12 1.38
C SER A 73 6.76 -0.18 1.92
N ARG A 74 7.51 -0.92 2.74
CA ARG A 74 7.07 -2.20 3.31
C ARG A 74 7.15 -2.16 4.83
N PHE A 75 5.99 -2.16 5.48
CA PHE A 75 5.88 -2.06 6.94
C PHE A 75 5.49 -3.40 7.56
N LYS A 76 6.08 -3.74 8.70
CA LYS A 76 5.63 -4.88 9.51
C LYS A 76 4.23 -4.56 10.05
N PHE A 77 3.30 -5.48 9.84
CA PHE A 77 1.94 -5.40 10.35
C PHE A 77 1.69 -6.63 11.23
N ILE A 78 1.48 -6.45 12.52
CA ILE A 78 1.37 -7.56 13.48
C ILE A 78 -0.09 -7.70 13.89
N TYR A 79 -0.66 -8.88 13.63
CA TYR A 79 -1.95 -9.26 14.18
C TYR A 79 -1.75 -9.90 15.55
N ARG A 80 -2.48 -9.40 16.55
CA ARG A 80 -2.45 -9.91 17.93
C ARG A 80 -3.85 -10.41 18.31
N PRO A 81 -4.00 -11.69 18.68
CA PRO A 81 -5.22 -12.21 19.29
C PRO A 81 -5.52 -11.52 20.63
N ALA A 82 -6.79 -11.45 21.02
CA ALA A 82 -7.22 -10.86 22.30
C ALA A 82 -6.98 -11.80 23.47
#